data_AF-A0A8W8HVH4-F1
#
_entry.id   AF-A0A8W8HVH4-F1
#
_cell.length_a   1.000
_cell.length_b   1.000
_cell.length_c   1.000
_cell.angle_alpha   90.00
_cell.angle_beta   90.00
_cell.angle_gamma   90.00
#
_symmetry.space_group_name_H-M   'P 1'
#
loop_
_entity.id
_entity.type
_entity.pdbx_description
1 polymer ?
#
loop_
_entity_poly.entity_id
_entity_poly.type
_entity_poly.pdbx_seq_one_letter_code
_entity_poly.pdbx_strand_id
1 'polypeptide(L)'
;MLTRKSLSLCKNLTFLQSRALHVNGFLLGKKEAKAAGKKDKFLDAERDPEKLCKFVCGANIMKNGQDPEIKPDSEYPDWLWNLKLERGPYEREPDTFKYWRLVRRKTLQQMNKERKKVA
;
A
#
# COMPACT_ATOMS: atom_id res chain seq x y z
N MET A 1 29.14 27.18 36.51
CA MET A 1 28.64 25.91 35.93
C MET A 1 27.14 26.02 35.77
N LEU A 2 26.67 26.41 34.57
CA LEU A 2 25.24 26.61 34.31
C LEU A 2 24.63 25.30 33.82
N THR A 3 23.77 24.73 34.66
CA THR A 3 23.07 23.47 34.40
C THR A 3 21.93 23.68 33.40
N ARG A 4 21.85 22.72 32.48
CA ARG A 4 20.95 22.55 31.33
C ARG A 4 19.51 23.04 31.56
N LYS A 5 19.15 24.13 30.88
CA LYS A 5 17.75 24.42 30.50
C LYS A 5 17.34 23.44 29.40
N SER A 6 16.75 22.31 29.80
CA SER A 6 16.19 21.31 28.87
C SER A 6 14.74 21.63 28.55
N LEU A 7 14.54 22.38 27.48
CA LEU A 7 13.50 22.21 26.46
C LEU A 7 12.14 21.67 26.96
N SER A 8 11.35 22.58 27.53
CA SER A 8 9.92 22.62 27.27
C SER A 8 9.71 23.09 25.82
N LEU A 9 9.05 22.29 24.98
CA LEU A 9 8.22 22.69 23.80
C LEU A 9 8.16 21.54 22.78
N CYS A 10 7.17 20.66 22.95
CA CYS A 10 6.42 19.96 21.89
C CYS A 10 5.52 18.84 22.45
N LYS A 11 4.96 19.05 23.64
CA LYS A 11 3.69 18.38 23.99
C LYS A 11 2.61 19.25 23.37
N ASN A 12 2.23 18.99 22.12
CA ASN A 12 0.97 19.40 21.48
C ASN A 12 0.96 18.96 20.01
N LEU A 13 0.77 17.66 19.81
CA LEU A 13 -0.10 17.19 18.72
C LEU A 13 -0.72 15.88 19.20
N THR A 14 -1.78 16.02 20.00
CA THR A 14 -2.77 14.99 20.27
C THR A 14 -3.45 14.62 18.96
N PHE A 15 -2.77 13.82 18.14
CA PHE A 15 -3.39 13.12 17.03
C PHE A 15 -4.37 12.10 17.64
N LEU A 16 -5.65 12.49 17.65
CA LEU A 16 -6.85 11.75 18.01
C LEU A 16 -6.59 10.29 18.44
N GLN A 17 -6.60 10.09 19.76
CA GLN A 17 -6.88 8.79 20.35
C GLN A 17 -8.39 8.54 20.24
N SER A 18 -8.87 8.20 19.04
CA SER A 18 -10.19 7.57 18.85
C SER A 18 -10.08 6.08 19.15
N ARG A 19 -9.78 5.76 20.42
CA ARG A 19 -9.90 4.41 20.99
C ARG A 19 -11.29 4.32 21.63
N ALA A 20 -12.32 4.12 20.82
CA ALA A 20 -13.64 3.67 21.24
C ALA A 20 -14.47 3.26 20.02
N LEU A 21 -14.06 2.17 19.34
CA LEU A 21 -15.06 1.37 18.65
C LEU A 21 -15.63 0.40 19.67
N HIS A 22 -16.94 0.54 19.85
CA HIS A 22 -17.80 -0.29 20.67
C HIS A 22 -17.43 -1.77 20.55
N VAL A 23 -17.06 -2.37 21.67
CA VAL A 23 -17.15 -3.82 21.87
C VAL A 23 -18.64 -4.13 22.07
N ASN A 24 -19.41 -4.08 20.99
CA ASN A 24 -20.71 -4.72 20.97
C ASN A 24 -20.44 -6.21 20.80
N GLY A 25 -20.59 -6.95 21.90
CA GLY A 25 -20.60 -8.40 21.90
C GLY A 25 -21.65 -8.90 20.90
N PHE A 26 -21.19 -9.34 19.74
CA PHE A 26 -21.94 -10.23 18.87
C PHE A 26 -21.81 -11.64 19.46
N LEU A 27 -22.61 -11.89 20.49
CA LEU A 27 -22.79 -13.19 21.09
C LEU A 27 -23.49 -14.11 20.06
N LEU A 28 -22.79 -15.19 19.70
CA LEU A 28 -23.33 -16.52 19.43
C LEU A 28 -24.52 -16.62 18.46
N GLY A 29 -24.29 -16.25 17.21
CA GLY A 29 -25.04 -16.75 16.07
C GLY A 29 -24.16 -17.66 15.23
N LYS A 30 -24.07 -18.95 15.57
CA LYS A 30 -23.44 -19.97 14.72
C LYS A 30 -24.35 -20.20 13.50
N LYS A 31 -24.35 -19.26 12.56
CA LYS A 31 -24.84 -19.50 11.20
C LYS A 31 -23.66 -20.02 10.42
N GLU A 32 -23.71 -21.31 10.08
CA GLU A 32 -22.88 -21.91 9.06
C GLU A 32 -23.23 -21.23 7.73
N ALA A 33 -22.60 -20.08 7.49
CA ALA A 33 -22.50 -19.53 6.17
C ALA A 33 -21.66 -20.54 5.39
N LYS A 34 -22.31 -21.36 4.57
CA LYS A 34 -21.64 -22.09 3.50
C LYS A 34 -20.96 -21.04 2.63
N ALA A 35 -19.69 -20.76 2.94
CA ALA A 35 -18.78 -20.09 2.05
C ALA A 35 -18.59 -21.06 0.89
N ALA A 36 -19.51 -21.01 -0.07
CA ALA A 36 -19.26 -21.47 -1.42
C ALA A 36 -18.14 -20.57 -1.93
N GLY A 37 -16.90 -20.97 -1.62
CA GLY A 37 -15.70 -20.34 -2.12
C GLY A 37 -15.83 -20.36 -3.63
N LYS A 38 -16.07 -19.17 -4.21
CA LYS A 38 -15.87 -18.98 -5.64
C LYS A 38 -14.43 -19.43 -5.89
N LYS A 39 -14.28 -20.55 -6.60
CA LYS A 39 -12.97 -21.00 -7.05
C LYS A 39 -12.39 -19.87 -7.88
N ASP A 40 -11.23 -19.36 -7.48
CA ASP A 40 -10.48 -18.40 -8.28
C ASP A 40 -10.23 -19.06 -9.63
N LYS A 41 -10.85 -18.50 -10.67
CA LYS A 41 -10.65 -18.98 -12.04
C LYS A 41 -9.27 -18.50 -12.46
N PHE A 42 -8.28 -19.38 -12.39
CA PHE A 42 -7.00 -19.14 -13.03
C PHE A 42 -7.26 -19.12 -14.54
N LEU A 43 -7.07 -17.96 -15.16
CA LEU A 43 -7.12 -17.81 -16.60
C LEU A 43 -5.70 -18.06 -17.13
N ASP A 44 -5.59 -18.88 -18.17
CA ASP A 44 -4.30 -19.15 -18.79
C ASP A 44 -3.77 -17.88 -19.47
N ALA A 45 -2.48 -17.60 -19.25
CA ALA A 45 -1.82 -16.46 -19.86
C ALA A 45 -1.61 -16.71 -21.36
N GLU A 46 -1.87 -15.66 -22.15
CA GLU A 46 -1.62 -15.64 -23.58
C GLU A 46 -0.10 -15.67 -23.84
N ARG A 47 0.35 -16.45 -24.83
CA ARG A 47 1.78 -16.70 -25.11
C ARG A 47 2.26 -16.13 -26.45
N ASP A 48 1.37 -15.51 -27.20
CA ASP A 48 1.70 -14.95 -28.50
C ASP A 48 2.39 -13.58 -28.35
N PRO A 49 3.65 -13.42 -28.80
CA PRO A 49 4.38 -12.17 -28.64
C PRO A 49 3.75 -11.00 -29.41
N GLU A 50 3.16 -11.24 -30.58
CA GLU A 50 2.58 -10.14 -31.38
C GLU A 50 1.36 -9.53 -30.68
N LYS A 51 0.57 -10.37 -30.02
CA LYS A 51 -0.59 -9.95 -29.25
C LYS A 51 -0.18 -9.18 -27.99
N LEU A 52 0.86 -9.65 -27.28
CA LEU A 52 1.38 -9.01 -26.07
C LEU A 52 1.99 -7.62 -26.32
N CYS A 53 2.53 -7.38 -27.52
CA CYS A 53 3.05 -6.06 -27.90
C CYS A 53 1.96 -5.06 -28.31
N LYS A 54 0.80 -5.54 -28.76
CA LYS A 54 -0.30 -4.68 -29.24
C LYS A 54 -1.35 -4.41 -28.16
N PHE A 55 -1.61 -5.38 -27.28
CA PHE A 55 -2.70 -5.31 -26.31
C PHE A 55 -2.20 -5.48 -24.88
N VAL A 56 -2.89 -4.83 -23.93
CA VAL A 56 -2.67 -5.06 -22.49
C VAL A 56 -3.51 -6.25 -22.06
N CYS A 57 -2.99 -7.45 -22.30
CA CYS A 57 -3.67 -8.71 -21.98
C CYS A 57 -4.02 -8.79 -20.49
N GLY A 58 -5.29 -9.06 -20.18
CA GLY A 58 -5.78 -9.25 -18.80
C GLY A 58 -6.19 -7.98 -18.07
N ALA A 59 -6.20 -6.82 -18.74
CA ALA A 59 -6.74 -5.59 -18.17
C ALA A 59 -8.28 -5.59 -18.11
N ASN A 60 -8.95 -6.28 -19.04
CA ASN A 60 -10.41 -6.35 -19.05
C ASN A 60 -10.96 -7.43 -18.10
N ILE A 61 -11.82 -7.01 -17.17
CA ILE A 61 -12.50 -7.89 -16.20
C ILE A 61 -13.92 -8.27 -16.69
N MET A 62 -14.46 -7.53 -17.68
CA MET A 62 -15.81 -7.72 -18.18
C MET A 62 -15.87 -8.89 -19.16
N LYS A 63 -16.95 -9.69 -19.09
CA LYS A 63 -17.14 -10.86 -19.96
C LYS A 63 -17.26 -10.53 -21.46
N ASN A 64 -17.79 -9.35 -21.77
CA ASN A 64 -18.10 -8.93 -23.15
C ASN A 64 -17.24 -7.74 -23.60
N GLY A 65 -16.11 -7.50 -22.92
CA GLY A 65 -15.17 -6.44 -23.29
C GLY A 65 -14.00 -6.98 -24.12
N GLN A 66 -13.35 -6.09 -24.86
CA GLN A 66 -12.04 -6.33 -25.46
C GLN A 66 -10.96 -5.71 -24.57
N ASP A 67 -9.75 -6.27 -24.63
CA ASP A 67 -8.60 -5.69 -23.96
C ASP A 67 -8.18 -4.37 -24.64
N PRO A 68 -7.69 -3.38 -23.88
CA PRO A 68 -7.26 -2.10 -24.45
C PRO A 68 -5.98 -2.27 -25.27
N GLU A 69 -5.95 -1.60 -26.42
CA GLU A 69 -4.79 -1.54 -27.31
C GLU A 69 -3.77 -0.48 -26.82
N ILE A 70 -2.48 -0.77 -27.05
CA ILE A 70 -1.36 0.12 -26.75
C ILE A 70 -1.28 1.19 -27.84
N LYS A 71 -1.45 2.44 -27.44
CA LYS A 71 -1.42 3.64 -28.30
C LYS A 71 0.02 4.17 -28.46
N PRO A 72 0.27 5.07 -29.43
CA PRO A 72 1.56 5.74 -29.53
C PRO A 72 1.84 6.64 -28.31
N ASP A 73 3.11 6.86 -27.99
CA ASP A 73 3.57 7.59 -26.80
C ASP A 73 3.00 9.01 -26.67
N SER A 74 2.65 9.65 -27.80
CA SER A 74 2.06 10.99 -27.84
C SER A 74 0.66 11.10 -27.24
N GLU A 75 -0.07 10.00 -27.12
CA GLU A 75 -1.40 10.01 -26.51
C GLU A 75 -1.35 9.94 -24.98
N TYR A 76 -0.21 9.51 -24.43
CA TYR A 76 -0.02 9.39 -23.00
C TYR A 76 0.58 10.69 -22.43
N PRO A 77 0.15 11.09 -21.23
CA PRO A 77 0.65 12.32 -20.62
C PRO A 77 2.10 12.20 -20.17
N ASP A 78 2.86 13.29 -20.27
CA ASP A 78 4.31 13.35 -20.00
C ASP A 78 4.72 12.86 -18.61
N TRP A 79 3.83 12.99 -17.61
CA TRP A 79 4.12 12.52 -16.26
C TRP A 79 4.35 11.01 -16.20
N LEU A 80 3.81 10.22 -17.14
CA LEU A 80 3.97 8.77 -17.20
C LEU A 80 5.45 8.39 -17.29
N TRP A 81 6.20 9.10 -18.14
CA TRP A 81 7.62 8.84 -18.39
C TRP A 81 8.54 9.37 -17.28
N ASN A 82 8.01 10.23 -16.41
CA ASN A 82 8.73 10.77 -15.26
C ASN A 82 8.62 9.88 -14.00
N LEU A 83 7.94 8.72 -14.08
CA LEU A 83 7.83 7.80 -12.95
C LEU A 83 9.16 7.08 -12.66
N LYS A 84 9.52 7.02 -11.37
CA LYS A 84 10.65 6.22 -10.90
C LYS A 84 10.31 4.73 -10.95
N LEU A 85 10.91 4.01 -11.90
CA LEU A 85 10.75 2.55 -12.06
C LEU A 85 11.51 1.76 -10.99
N GLU A 86 12.59 2.33 -10.46
CA GLU A 86 13.43 1.65 -9.49
C GLU A 86 12.77 1.60 -8.10
N ARG A 87 12.80 0.40 -7.51
CA ARG A 87 12.43 0.17 -6.11
C ARG A 87 13.54 0.60 -5.13
N GLY A 88 14.11 1.77 -5.34
CA GLY A 88 15.09 2.38 -4.46
C GLY A 88 14.44 3.15 -3.30
N PRO A 89 15.17 3.44 -2.20
CA PRO A 89 14.72 4.44 -1.24
C PRO A 89 14.47 5.76 -1.99
N TYR A 90 13.31 6.37 -1.76
CA TYR A 90 13.08 7.76 -2.20
C TYR A 90 14.20 8.65 -1.64
N GLU A 91 14.63 9.68 -2.39
CA GLU A 91 15.53 10.72 -1.90
C GLU A 91 15.20 11.05 -0.45
N ARG A 92 16.22 10.99 0.41
CA ARG A 92 16.10 11.21 1.86
C ARG A 92 16.00 12.69 2.19
N GLU A 93 15.21 13.44 1.44
CA GLU A 93 14.95 14.84 1.76
C GLU A 93 14.03 14.89 2.99
N PRO A 94 14.49 15.47 4.13
CA PRO A 94 13.75 15.46 5.39
C PRO A 94 12.36 16.11 5.31
N ASP A 95 12.15 17.00 4.34
CA ASP A 95 10.97 17.86 4.26
C ASP A 95 9.82 17.26 3.43
N THR A 96 9.98 16.06 2.89
CA THR A 96 8.94 15.40 2.10
C THR A 96 8.08 14.46 2.96
N PHE A 97 6.76 14.46 2.79
CA PHE A 97 5.84 13.53 3.48
C PHE A 97 6.24 12.04 3.34
N LYS A 98 6.79 11.65 2.17
CA LYS A 98 7.32 10.30 1.91
C LYS A 98 8.43 9.90 2.90
N TYR A 99 9.28 10.84 3.31
CA TYR A 99 10.36 10.61 4.29
C TYR A 99 9.79 10.19 5.64
N TRP A 100 8.84 10.95 6.20
CA TRP A 100 8.22 10.64 7.49
C TRP A 100 7.48 9.30 7.50
N ARG A 101 6.86 8.91 6.39
CA ARG A 101 6.27 7.57 6.22
C ARG A 101 7.32 6.46 6.32
N LEU A 102 8.51 6.66 5.74
CA LEU A 102 9.63 5.71 5.83
C LEU A 102 10.18 5.63 7.26
N VAL A 103 10.36 6.78 7.93
CA VAL A 103 10.82 6.84 9.34
C VAL A 103 9.86 6.04 10.22
N ARG A 104 8.56 6.33 10.14
CA ARG A 104 7.54 5.60 10.92
C ARG A 104 7.58 4.10 10.65
N ARG A 105 7.72 3.68 9.39
CA ARG A 105 7.83 2.25 9.04
C ARG A 105 9.06 1.60 9.69
N LYS A 106 10.22 2.25 9.63
CA LYS A 106 11.47 1.75 10.23
C LYS A 106 11.36 1.65 11.74
N THR A 107 10.80 2.67 12.41
CA THR A 107 10.58 2.65 13.87
C THR A 107 9.67 1.49 14.29
N LEU A 108 8.54 1.29 13.59
CA LEU A 108 7.64 0.17 13.88
C LEU A 108 8.31 -1.19 13.65
N GLN A 109 9.08 -1.34 12.58
CA GLN A 109 9.84 -2.57 12.32
C GLN A 109 10.86 -2.86 13.43
N GLN A 110 11.56 -1.83 13.91
CA GLN A 110 12.51 -1.95 15.00
C GLN A 110 11.82 -2.39 16.30
N MET A 111 10.73 -1.72 16.67
CA MET A 111 9.93 -2.10 17.85
C MET A 111 9.39 -3.53 17.74
N ASN A 112 8.93 -3.95 16.56
CA ASN A 112 8.46 -5.32 16.33
C ASN A 112 9.59 -6.34 16.49
N LYS A 113 10.80 -6.03 16.03
CA LYS A 113 11.99 -6.88 16.21
C LYS A 113 12.37 -6.96 17.69
N GLU A 114 12.36 -5.85 18.40
CA GLU A 114 12.66 -5.80 19.83
C GLU A 114 11.64 -6.61 20.64
N ARG A 115 10.35 -6.43 20.40
CA ARG A 115 9.30 -7.24 21.05
C ARG A 115 9.47 -8.74 20.79
N LYS A 116 9.87 -9.14 19.58
CA LYS A 116 10.14 -10.54 19.23
C LYS A 116 11.38 -11.12 19.90
N LYS A 117 12.35 -10.30 20.30
CA LYS A 117 13.55 -10.77 21.01
C LYS A 117 13.31 -11.00 22.51
N VAL A 118 12.31 -10.31 23.07
CA VAL A 118 11.98 -10.35 24.50
C VAL A 118 10.99 -11.49 24.82
N ALA A 119 10.27 -11.98 23.81
CA ALA A 119 9.37 -13.14 23.90
C ALA A 119 10.12 -14.44 23.59
#